data_AF-A0A8J1TWU5-F1
#
_entry.id   AF-A0A8J1TWU5-F1
#
_cell.length_a   1.000
_cell.length_b   1.000
_cell.length_c   1.000
_cell.angle_alpha   90.00
_cell.angle_beta   90.00
_cell.angle_gamma   90.00
#
_symmetry.space_group_name_H-M   'P 1'
#
loop_
_entity.id
_entity.type
_entity.pdbx_description
1 polymer ?
#
loop_
_entity_poly.entity_id
_entity_poly.type
_entity_poly.pdbx_seq_one_letter_code
_entity_poly.pdbx_strand_id
1 'polypeptide(L)'
;MFTYEMCILDKDCRKLLFECSACVSFGAAFVLIVLVVGFAPPYLHGNGFKQTICVVIETGYHDDIPCKCGRWSVMTPVRCLQVLVSYRQQDGEIVRNVTIHREYTARGCTVKESNCSYGVCSEDPVSDIHTLQTFKYYYGLQGRVYDCFYDPTTHNSHAYIERPRPATVIHMIAWPTGFLLMSLSVCAVMVISYIRTRWRLCCFPNNDEDSRIVHLSNEFR
;
A
#
# COMPACT_ATOMS: atom_id res chain seq x y z
N MET A 1 3.30 -52.79 16.89
CA MET A 1 3.69 -52.43 15.50
C MET A 1 3.03 -51.14 14.97
N PHE A 2 2.00 -50.59 15.62
CA PHE A 2 1.33 -49.34 15.19
C PHE A 2 2.01 -48.03 15.60
N THR A 3 2.99 -48.06 16.52
CA THR A 3 3.63 -46.85 17.07
C THR A 3 4.68 -46.22 16.15
N TYR A 4 5.24 -46.98 15.20
CA TYR A 4 6.29 -46.49 14.31
C TYR A 4 5.72 -45.66 13.13
N GLU A 5 4.56 -46.04 12.59
CA GLU A 5 3.95 -45.33 11.45
C GLU A 5 3.42 -43.95 11.81
N MET A 6 2.87 -43.77 13.02
CA MET A 6 2.44 -42.45 13.51
C MET A 6 3.59 -41.46 13.67
N CYS A 7 4.81 -41.94 13.95
CA CYS A 7 6.00 -41.08 14.11
C CYS A 7 6.57 -40.56 12.78
N ILE A 8 6.34 -41.28 11.68
CA ILE A 8 6.83 -40.90 10.34
C ILE A 8 5.92 -39.82 9.74
N LEU A 9 4.60 -40.00 9.83
CA LEU A 9 3.63 -38.99 9.37
C LEU A 9 3.82 -37.61 10.03
N ASP A 10 4.25 -37.59 11.30
CA ASP A 10 4.46 -36.36 12.09
C ASP A 10 5.76 -35.62 11.71
N LYS A 11 6.74 -36.28 11.09
CA LYS A 11 7.96 -35.61 10.59
C LYS A 11 7.73 -34.90 9.27
N ASP A 12 7.04 -35.54 8.34
CA ASP A 12 6.79 -34.99 7.01
C ASP A 12 5.80 -33.83 7.05
N CYS A 13 4.74 -33.94 7.86
CA CYS A 13 3.77 -32.86 8.06
C CYS A 13 4.42 -31.60 8.65
N ARG A 14 5.35 -31.76 9.61
CA ARG A 14 6.05 -30.62 10.24
C ARG A 14 7.07 -29.95 9.35
N LYS A 15 7.80 -30.72 8.52
CA LYS A 15 8.71 -30.15 7.52
C LYS A 15 7.93 -29.30 6.51
N LEU A 16 6.81 -29.82 6.03
CA LEU A 16 5.90 -29.11 5.13
C LEU A 16 5.37 -27.82 5.77
N LEU A 17 4.94 -27.87 7.04
CA LEU A 17 4.46 -26.69 7.77
C LEU A 17 5.54 -25.63 7.95
N PHE A 18 6.79 -26.02 8.23
CA PHE A 18 7.91 -25.07 8.37
C PHE A 18 8.24 -24.40 7.04
N GLU A 19 8.27 -25.16 5.95
CA GLU A 19 8.51 -24.65 4.59
C GLU A 19 7.39 -23.68 4.17
N CYS A 20 6.12 -24.04 4.37
CA CYS A 20 4.98 -23.15 4.11
C CYS A 20 5.09 -21.86 4.91
N SER A 21 5.43 -21.96 6.19
CA SER A 21 5.53 -20.82 7.09
C SER A 21 6.65 -19.86 6.72
N ALA A 22 7.79 -20.38 6.27
CA ALA A 22 8.90 -19.59 5.74
C ALA A 22 8.51 -18.87 4.44
N CYS A 23 7.83 -19.57 3.51
CA CYS A 23 7.33 -18.99 2.27
C CYS A 23 6.31 -17.86 2.52
N VAL A 24 5.37 -18.05 3.46
CA VAL A 24 4.39 -17.02 3.84
C VAL A 24 5.08 -15.79 4.41
N SER A 25 6.07 -15.99 5.30
CA SER A 25 6.80 -14.89 5.92
C SER A 25 7.63 -14.10 4.91
N PHE A 26 8.30 -14.78 3.97
CA PHE A 26 9.05 -14.14 2.90
C PHE A 26 8.13 -13.38 1.92
N GLY A 27 7.00 -13.98 1.54
CA GLY A 27 6.00 -13.32 0.70
C GLY A 27 5.43 -12.06 1.35
N ALA A 28 5.09 -12.14 2.64
CA ALA A 28 4.61 -10.98 3.40
C ALA A 28 5.66 -9.86 3.49
N ALA A 29 6.93 -10.20 3.73
CA ALA A 29 8.02 -9.23 3.77
C ALA A 29 8.23 -8.56 2.40
N PHE A 30 8.19 -9.34 1.31
CA PHE A 30 8.31 -8.82 -0.05
C PHE A 30 7.17 -7.86 -0.40
N VAL A 31 5.92 -8.24 -0.10
CA VAL A 31 4.74 -7.37 -0.31
C VAL A 31 4.87 -6.08 0.49
N LEU A 32 5.32 -6.16 1.74
CA LEU A 32 5.57 -4.98 2.58
C LEU A 32 6.61 -4.04 1.95
N ILE A 33 7.72 -4.58 1.45
CA ILE A 33 8.75 -3.79 0.75
C ILE A 33 8.17 -3.08 -0.48
N VAL A 34 7.43 -3.81 -1.32
CA VAL A 34 6.80 -3.24 -2.52
C VAL A 34 5.80 -2.13 -2.16
N LEU A 35 5.01 -2.32 -1.11
CA LEU A 35 4.05 -1.31 -0.64
C LEU A 35 4.77 -0.07 -0.09
N VAL A 36 5.81 -0.23 0.73
CA VAL A 36 6.57 0.89 1.27
C VAL A 36 7.26 1.67 0.16
N VAL A 37 7.98 0.99 -0.74
CA VAL A 37 8.66 1.66 -1.87
C VAL A 37 7.66 2.27 -2.86
N GLY A 38 6.51 1.65 -3.05
CA GLY A 38 5.47 2.10 -3.96
C GLY A 38 4.70 3.32 -3.48
N PHE A 39 4.36 3.36 -2.19
CA PHE A 39 3.38 4.30 -1.64
C PHE A 39 3.96 5.26 -0.58
N ALA A 40 5.11 4.98 0.04
CA ALA A 40 5.71 5.91 0.98
C ALA A 40 6.20 7.21 0.34
N PRO A 41 6.87 7.21 -0.85
CA PRO A 41 7.36 8.45 -1.45
C PRO A 41 6.30 9.54 -1.65
N PRO A 42 5.12 9.26 -2.26
CA PRO A 42 4.12 10.31 -2.43
C PRO A 42 3.59 10.87 -1.12
N TYR A 43 3.49 10.03 -0.08
CA TYR A 43 3.07 10.47 1.23
C TYR A 43 4.13 11.33 1.95
N LEU A 44 5.39 10.90 1.93
CA LEU A 44 6.48 11.65 2.54
C LEU A 44 6.61 13.04 1.92
N HIS A 45 6.40 13.14 0.61
CA HIS A 45 6.37 14.42 -0.09
C HIS A 45 5.13 15.24 0.27
N GLY A 46 3.94 14.64 0.26
CA GLY A 46 2.69 15.31 0.65
C GLY A 46 2.64 15.79 2.11
N ASN A 47 3.43 15.20 3.01
CA ASN A 47 3.53 15.63 4.41
C ASN A 47 4.19 17.02 4.55
N GLY A 48 5.05 17.39 3.60
CA GLY A 48 5.71 18.70 3.56
C GLY A 48 4.80 19.85 3.12
N PHE A 49 3.62 19.54 2.58
CA PHE A 49 2.73 20.56 2.04
C PHE A 49 2.24 21.50 3.14
N LYS A 50 1.86 22.72 2.76
CA LYS A 50 1.26 23.71 3.66
C LYS A 50 -0.14 24.02 3.19
N GLN A 51 -1.08 24.03 4.14
CA GLN A 51 -2.45 24.44 3.85
C GLN A 51 -2.50 25.96 3.65
N THR A 52 -3.25 26.39 2.65
CA THR A 52 -3.53 27.80 2.36
C THR A 52 -4.91 27.93 1.72
N ILE A 53 -5.30 29.16 1.43
CA ILE A 53 -6.56 29.48 0.76
C ILE A 53 -6.24 29.78 -0.71
N CYS A 54 -6.82 29.00 -1.62
CA CYS A 54 -6.74 29.22 -3.05
C CYS A 54 -7.92 30.06 -3.52
N VAL A 55 -7.65 31.04 -4.38
CA VAL A 55 -8.65 31.85 -5.08
C VAL A 55 -8.53 31.59 -6.57
N VAL A 56 -9.62 31.19 -7.20
CA VAL A 56 -9.65 30.91 -8.65
C VAL A 56 -9.59 32.22 -9.42
N ILE A 57 -8.55 32.38 -10.23
CA ILE A 57 -8.32 33.56 -11.08
C ILE A 57 -8.99 33.36 -12.44
N GLU A 58 -8.74 32.20 -13.04
CA GLU A 58 -9.12 31.91 -14.42
C GLU A 58 -9.36 30.41 -14.58
N THR A 59 -10.22 30.06 -15.53
CA THR A 59 -10.46 28.67 -15.92
C THR A 59 -10.60 28.59 -17.42
N GLY A 60 -9.75 27.80 -18.05
CA GLY A 60 -9.63 27.66 -19.49
C GLY A 60 -9.67 26.20 -19.93
N TYR A 61 -10.12 25.98 -21.16
CA TYR A 61 -9.95 24.71 -21.85
C TYR A 61 -8.74 24.82 -22.76
N HIS A 62 -7.88 23.80 -22.74
CA HIS A 62 -6.79 23.64 -23.70
C HIS A 62 -7.11 22.54 -24.70
N ASP A 63 -6.27 22.43 -25.72
CA ASP A 63 -6.37 21.41 -26.75
C ASP A 63 -6.39 19.99 -26.15
N ASP A 64 -6.91 19.07 -26.96
CA ASP A 64 -6.99 17.66 -26.58
C ASP A 64 -5.56 17.10 -26.43
N ILE A 65 -5.30 16.58 -25.24
CA ILE A 65 -3.99 16.12 -24.80
C ILE A 65 -3.92 14.59 -24.92
N PRO A 66 -2.82 14.03 -25.44
CA PRO A 66 -2.68 12.59 -25.57
C PRO A 66 -2.52 11.94 -24.21
N CYS A 67 -3.45 11.04 -23.87
CA CYS A 67 -3.39 10.22 -22.68
C CYS A 67 -2.34 9.11 -22.80
N LYS A 68 -1.41 9.04 -21.83
CA LYS A 68 -0.43 7.96 -21.73
C LYS A 68 -0.59 7.21 -20.42
N CYS A 69 -1.14 6.00 -20.52
CA CYS A 69 -1.28 5.08 -19.41
C CYS A 69 -0.22 3.97 -19.49
N GLY A 70 0.80 4.04 -18.64
CA GLY A 70 1.83 3.00 -18.58
C GLY A 70 2.59 2.80 -19.90
N ARG A 71 3.04 1.56 -20.16
CA ARG A 71 3.86 1.22 -21.34
C ARG A 71 3.06 0.92 -22.61
N TRP A 72 1.76 0.62 -22.53
CA TRP A 72 1.07 -0.09 -23.63
C TRP A 72 -0.30 0.44 -24.05
N SER A 73 -0.86 1.47 -23.40
CA SER A 73 -2.22 1.93 -23.74
C SER A 73 -2.19 3.30 -24.38
N VAL A 74 -2.49 3.34 -25.69
CA VAL A 74 -2.90 4.55 -26.41
C VAL A 74 -4.38 4.73 -26.14
N MET A 75 -4.71 5.70 -25.28
CA MET A 75 -6.10 6.05 -24.99
C MET A 75 -6.55 7.22 -25.86
N THR A 76 -7.87 7.37 -25.96
CA THR A 76 -8.51 8.54 -26.56
C THR A 76 -7.96 9.82 -25.93
N PRO A 77 -7.68 10.86 -26.74
CA PRO A 77 -7.21 12.13 -26.21
C PRO A 77 -8.33 12.77 -25.38
N VAL A 78 -7.95 13.50 -24.34
CA VAL A 78 -8.90 14.06 -23.37
C VAL A 78 -8.84 15.57 -23.37
N ARG A 79 -9.97 16.22 -23.13
CA ARG A 79 -10.01 17.68 -23.01
C ARG A 79 -9.30 18.10 -21.72
N CYS A 80 -8.32 18.97 -21.86
CA CYS A 80 -7.65 19.54 -20.71
C CYS A 80 -8.43 20.72 -20.15
N LEU A 81 -8.80 20.64 -18.86
CA LEU A 81 -9.29 21.78 -18.11
C LEU A 81 -8.16 22.33 -17.25
N GLN A 82 -7.77 23.59 -17.46
CA GLN A 82 -6.83 24.32 -16.61
C GLN A 82 -7.59 25.27 -15.71
N VAL A 83 -7.30 25.21 -14.41
CA VAL A 83 -7.81 26.12 -13.39
C VAL A 83 -6.60 26.80 -12.75
N LEU A 84 -6.51 28.11 -12.97
CA LEU A 84 -5.44 28.94 -12.41
C LEU A 84 -5.91 29.55 -11.09
N VAL A 85 -5.09 29.38 -10.06
CA VAL A 85 -5.35 29.89 -8.72
C VAL A 85 -4.24 30.84 -8.26
N SER A 86 -4.59 31.73 -7.34
CA SER A 86 -3.63 32.44 -6.49
C SER A 86 -3.77 32.00 -5.04
N TYR A 87 -2.66 31.98 -4.32
CA TYR A 87 -2.65 31.73 -2.88
C TYR A 87 -1.59 32.58 -2.18
N ARG A 88 -1.71 32.70 -0.85
CA ARG A 88 -0.74 33.38 -0.01
C ARG A 88 0.19 32.37 0.65
N GLN A 89 1.49 32.56 0.53
CA GLN A 89 2.52 31.79 1.22
C GLN A 89 2.64 32.22 2.70
N GLN A 90 3.39 31.44 3.50
CA GLN A 90 3.60 31.74 4.92
C GLN A 90 4.37 33.04 5.18
N ASP A 91 5.20 33.48 4.24
CA ASP A 91 5.93 34.76 4.27
C ASP A 91 5.06 35.96 3.88
N GLY A 92 3.81 35.71 3.45
CA GLY A 92 2.88 36.73 2.98
C GLY A 92 2.95 37.00 1.48
N GLU A 93 3.87 36.37 0.74
CA GLU A 93 3.95 36.49 -0.71
C GLU A 93 2.70 35.91 -1.38
N ILE A 94 2.16 36.61 -2.38
CA ILE A 94 1.01 36.14 -3.15
C ILE A 94 1.52 35.54 -4.45
N VAL A 95 1.42 34.22 -4.55
CA VAL A 95 1.70 33.49 -5.79
C VAL A 95 0.45 33.50 -6.67
N ARG A 96 0.61 33.75 -7.96
CA ARG A 96 -0.47 33.78 -8.96
C ARG A 96 -0.18 32.81 -10.10
N ASN A 97 -1.20 32.51 -10.90
CA ASN A 97 -1.12 31.67 -12.09
C ASN A 97 -0.64 30.24 -11.81
N VAL A 98 -1.06 29.69 -10.67
CA VAL A 98 -0.71 28.33 -10.26
C VAL A 98 -1.76 27.36 -10.77
N THR A 99 -1.34 26.27 -11.41
CA THR A 99 -2.29 25.23 -11.84
C THR A 99 -2.65 24.36 -10.64
N ILE A 100 -3.94 24.22 -10.37
CA ILE A 100 -4.41 23.36 -9.28
C ILE A 100 -4.65 21.94 -9.77
N HIS A 101 -4.30 20.95 -8.95
CA HIS A 101 -4.54 19.52 -9.18
C HIS A 101 -5.44 18.97 -8.09
N ARG A 102 -6.23 17.92 -8.38
CA ARG A 102 -7.10 17.31 -7.36
C ARG A 102 -6.30 16.61 -6.28
N GLU A 103 -5.42 15.70 -6.69
CA GLU A 103 -4.63 14.87 -5.79
C GLU A 103 -3.18 14.86 -6.26
N TYR A 104 -2.26 14.77 -5.30
CA TYR A 104 -0.86 14.48 -5.59
C TYR A 104 -0.71 13.02 -6.02
N THR A 105 -0.99 12.71 -7.28
CA THR A 105 -0.80 11.35 -7.79
C THR A 105 0.60 11.20 -8.37
N ALA A 106 1.48 10.48 -7.66
CA ALA A 106 2.77 10.06 -8.20
C ALA A 106 2.63 8.98 -9.29
N ARG A 107 1.46 8.32 -9.39
CA ARG A 107 1.19 7.23 -10.33
C ARG A 107 -0.28 7.23 -10.75
N GLY A 108 -0.54 7.84 -11.89
CA GLY A 108 -1.78 7.71 -12.64
C GLY A 108 -1.46 7.83 -14.12
N CYS A 109 -2.44 7.59 -14.99
CA CYS A 109 -2.36 8.03 -16.37
C CYS A 109 -2.23 9.55 -16.38
N THR A 110 -1.01 10.05 -16.27
CA THR A 110 -0.79 11.48 -16.18
C THR A 110 -0.76 12.02 -17.59
N VAL A 111 -1.57 13.05 -17.78
CA VAL A 111 -1.32 14.03 -18.81
C VAL A 111 0.11 14.53 -18.59
N LYS A 112 0.96 14.35 -19.60
CA LYS A 112 2.39 14.71 -19.46
C LYS A 112 2.61 16.23 -19.37
N GLU A 113 1.59 17.02 -19.67
CA GLU A 113 1.61 18.47 -19.56
C GLU A 113 1.28 18.94 -18.14
N SER A 114 2.21 19.72 -17.57
CA SER A 114 2.17 20.26 -16.20
C SER A 114 0.99 21.21 -15.92
N ASN A 115 0.31 21.67 -16.98
CA ASN A 115 -0.62 22.79 -16.91
C ASN A 115 -2.09 22.34 -16.89
N CYS A 116 -2.36 21.04 -16.86
CA CYS A 116 -3.72 20.53 -16.80
C CYS A 116 -4.18 20.31 -15.36
N SER A 117 -5.27 20.97 -14.96
CA SER A 117 -5.85 20.78 -13.63
C SER A 117 -6.69 19.51 -13.51
N TYR A 118 -7.34 19.14 -14.61
CA TYR A 118 -8.15 17.94 -14.71
C TYR A 118 -8.05 17.36 -16.13
N GLY A 119 -7.66 16.09 -16.22
CA GLY A 119 -7.63 15.30 -17.43
C GLY A 119 -7.63 13.83 -17.04
N VAL A 120 -8.80 13.21 -17.00
CA VAL A 120 -8.95 11.79 -16.70
C VAL A 120 -8.96 11.02 -18.01
N CYS A 121 -8.03 10.09 -18.15
CA CYS A 121 -7.99 9.15 -19.26
C CYS A 121 -8.99 8.01 -18.97
N SER A 122 -10.18 8.06 -19.59
CA SER A 122 -11.15 6.98 -19.55
C SER A 122 -11.30 6.32 -20.92
N GLU A 123 -11.79 5.07 -20.91
CA GLU A 123 -12.24 4.38 -22.12
C GLU A 123 -13.61 4.90 -22.60
N ASP A 124 -14.41 5.46 -21.68
CA ASP A 124 -15.72 6.06 -21.97
C ASP A 124 -15.65 7.60 -21.98
N PRO A 125 -15.74 8.24 -23.15
CA PRO A 125 -15.64 9.70 -23.27
C PRO A 125 -16.85 10.44 -22.68
N VAL A 126 -18.01 9.80 -22.53
CA VAL A 126 -19.21 10.46 -21.98
C VAL A 126 -19.05 10.68 -20.48
N SER A 127 -18.52 9.69 -19.77
CA SER A 127 -18.17 9.79 -18.35
C SER A 127 -17.15 10.92 -18.10
N ASP A 128 -16.22 11.13 -19.03
CA ASP A 128 -15.20 12.18 -18.91
C ASP A 128 -15.78 13.59 -18.95
N ILE A 129 -16.75 13.83 -19.83
CA ILE A 129 -17.41 15.15 -19.92
C ILE A 129 -18.14 15.49 -18.62
N HIS A 130 -18.87 14.53 -18.05
CA HIS A 130 -19.62 14.75 -16.81
C HIS A 130 -18.68 15.01 -15.62
N THR A 131 -17.63 14.21 -15.49
CA THR A 131 -16.65 14.38 -14.40
C THR A 131 -15.85 15.67 -14.52
N LEU A 132 -15.48 16.06 -15.74
CA LEU A 132 -14.85 17.36 -16.03
C LEU A 132 -15.79 18.53 -15.69
N GLN A 133 -17.05 18.47 -16.10
CA GLN A 133 -18.05 19.50 -15.79
C GLN A 133 -18.28 19.62 -14.29
N THR A 134 -18.32 18.48 -13.59
CA THR A 134 -18.41 18.42 -12.13
C THR A 134 -17.20 19.09 -11.49
N PHE A 135 -15.99 18.77 -11.94
CA PHE A 135 -14.76 19.40 -11.44
C PHE A 135 -14.77 20.92 -11.68
N LYS A 136 -15.13 21.37 -12.89
CA LYS A 136 -15.28 22.79 -13.20
C LYS A 136 -16.31 23.46 -12.29
N TYR A 137 -17.45 22.81 -12.08
CA TYR A 137 -18.51 23.33 -11.24
C TYR A 137 -18.06 23.49 -9.79
N TYR A 138 -17.24 22.59 -9.24
CA TYR A 138 -16.76 22.66 -7.85
C TYR A 138 -15.48 23.48 -7.66
N TYR A 139 -14.58 23.53 -8.63
CA TYR A 139 -13.24 24.10 -8.43
C TYR A 139 -12.82 25.13 -9.47
N GLY A 140 -13.53 25.26 -10.59
CA GLY A 140 -13.19 26.12 -11.73
C GLY A 140 -14.09 27.35 -11.92
N LEU A 141 -14.86 27.74 -10.90
CA LEU A 141 -15.63 28.99 -10.96
C LEU A 141 -14.73 30.16 -10.54
N GLN A 142 -14.61 31.18 -11.40
CA GLN A 142 -13.80 32.36 -11.12
C GLN A 142 -14.23 33.06 -9.83
N GLY A 143 -13.26 33.50 -9.02
CA GLY A 143 -13.49 34.11 -7.72
C GLY A 143 -13.85 33.11 -6.61
N ARG A 144 -13.97 31.81 -6.91
CA ARG A 144 -14.20 30.80 -5.88
C ARG A 144 -13.00 30.69 -4.96
N VAL A 145 -13.30 30.47 -3.69
CA VAL A 145 -12.32 30.33 -2.61
C VAL A 145 -12.49 28.96 -1.95
N TYR A 146 -11.39 28.24 -1.73
CA TYR A 146 -11.40 26.97 -1.00
C TYR A 146 -10.01 26.66 -0.40
N ASP A 147 -10.01 25.77 0.60
CA ASP A 147 -8.78 25.24 1.19
C ASP A 147 -8.01 24.40 0.17
N CYS A 148 -6.71 24.64 0.08
CA CYS A 148 -5.80 23.91 -0.79
C CYS A 148 -4.44 23.74 -0.12
N PHE A 149 -3.56 23.00 -0.77
CA PHE A 149 -2.22 22.69 -0.30
C PHE A 149 -1.18 23.08 -1.35
N TYR A 150 -0.07 23.66 -0.92
CA TYR A 150 1.09 23.91 -1.79
C TYR A 150 2.35 23.29 -1.20
N ASP A 151 3.31 22.99 -2.06
CA ASP A 151 4.62 22.50 -1.64
C ASP A 151 5.63 23.65 -1.62
N PRO A 152 6.15 24.06 -0.45
CA PRO A 152 7.14 25.13 -0.36
C PRO A 152 8.51 24.76 -0.96
N THR A 153 8.76 23.48 -1.27
CA THR A 153 10.04 23.00 -1.81
C THR A 153 10.10 23.02 -3.33
N THR A 154 8.95 22.95 -4.00
CA THR A 154 8.85 23.10 -5.46
C THR A 154 8.66 24.58 -5.81
N HIS A 155 9.07 25.01 -7.01
CA HIS A 155 8.99 26.40 -7.49
C HIS A 155 7.55 26.91 -7.74
N ASN A 156 6.63 26.72 -6.79
CA ASN A 156 5.28 27.29 -6.74
C ASN A 156 4.42 27.06 -7.99
N SER A 157 4.70 26.03 -8.78
CA SER A 157 3.97 25.79 -10.04
C SER A 157 2.65 25.06 -9.85
N HIS A 158 2.45 24.41 -8.70
CA HIS A 158 1.31 23.53 -8.45
C HIS A 158 0.68 23.73 -7.06
N ALA A 159 -0.65 23.68 -7.03
CA ALA A 159 -1.45 23.58 -5.82
C ALA A 159 -2.29 22.29 -5.88
N TYR A 160 -2.70 21.77 -4.72
CA TYR A 160 -3.46 20.52 -4.60
C TYR A 160 -4.71 20.73 -3.76
N ILE A 161 -5.85 20.17 -4.18
CA ILE A 161 -7.11 20.25 -3.42
C ILE A 161 -7.04 19.30 -2.22
N GLU A 162 -6.58 18.08 -2.45
CA GLU A 162 -6.55 17.01 -1.46
C GLU A 162 -5.10 16.67 -1.08
N ARG A 163 -4.87 16.48 0.23
CA ARG A 163 -3.62 15.93 0.76
C ARG A 163 -3.76 14.41 0.93
N PRO A 164 -2.69 13.62 0.67
CA PRO A 164 -2.63 12.22 1.07
C PRO A 164 -2.99 12.05 2.56
N ARG A 165 -4.05 11.30 2.84
CA ARG A 165 -4.51 11.08 4.22
C ARG A 165 -3.51 10.18 4.96
N PRO A 166 -3.09 10.52 6.19
CA PRO A 166 -2.18 9.70 6.99
C PRO A 166 -2.74 8.30 7.25
N ALA A 167 -4.07 8.20 7.40
CA ALA A 167 -4.77 6.93 7.57
C ALA A 167 -4.50 5.94 6.42
N THR A 168 -4.39 6.41 5.17
CA THR A 168 -4.12 5.55 4.01
C THR A 168 -2.76 4.86 4.15
N VAL A 169 -1.72 5.61 4.53
CA VAL A 169 -0.39 5.05 4.71
C VAL A 169 -0.30 4.16 5.93
N ILE A 170 -0.96 4.54 7.02
CA ILE A 170 -1.05 3.69 8.22
C ILE A 170 -1.69 2.35 7.86
N HIS A 171 -2.81 2.33 7.13
CA HIS A 171 -3.43 1.08 6.71
C HIS A 171 -2.56 0.28 5.74
N MET A 172 -1.89 0.93 4.78
CA MET A 172 -0.98 0.27 3.85
C MET A 172 0.20 -0.43 4.53
N ILE A 173 0.69 0.09 5.66
CA ILE A 173 1.82 -0.50 6.42
C ILE A 173 1.32 -1.44 7.51
N ALA A 174 0.31 -1.04 8.27
CA ALA A 174 -0.16 -1.77 9.44
C ALA A 174 -0.72 -3.15 9.08
N TRP A 175 -1.45 -3.27 7.96
CA TRP A 175 -2.07 -4.55 7.58
C TRP A 175 -1.02 -5.61 7.21
N PRO A 176 -0.09 -5.37 6.27
CA PRO A 176 0.99 -6.32 5.98
C PRO A 176 1.86 -6.63 7.20
N THR A 177 2.13 -5.62 8.03
CA THR A 177 2.91 -5.81 9.27
C THR A 177 2.16 -6.71 10.25
N GLY A 178 0.86 -6.51 10.44
CA GLY A 178 0.01 -7.35 11.27
C GLY A 178 0.00 -8.80 10.78
N PHE A 179 -0.17 -9.04 9.49
CA PHE A 179 -0.10 -10.39 8.91
C PHE A 179 1.27 -11.04 9.10
N LEU A 180 2.36 -10.29 8.92
CA LEU A 180 3.72 -10.77 9.13
C LEU A 180 3.94 -11.17 10.60
N LEU A 181 3.51 -10.33 11.55
CA LEU A 181 3.61 -10.62 12.98
C LEU A 181 2.77 -11.84 13.38
N MET A 182 1.55 -11.95 12.86
CA MET A 182 0.70 -13.12 13.09
C MET A 182 1.36 -14.39 12.54
N SER A 183 1.90 -14.36 11.32
CA SER A 183 2.65 -15.48 10.73
C SER A 183 3.81 -15.90 11.63
N LEU A 184 4.68 -14.95 12.00
CA LEU A 184 5.83 -15.20 12.86
C LEU A 184 5.43 -15.76 14.23
N SER A 185 4.34 -15.28 14.82
CA SER A 185 3.84 -15.78 16.11
C SER A 185 3.41 -17.25 16.01
N VAL A 186 2.72 -17.63 14.93
CA VAL A 186 2.35 -19.02 14.66
C VAL A 186 3.60 -19.87 14.43
N CYS A 187 4.60 -19.38 13.68
CA CYS A 187 5.89 -20.07 13.53
C CYS A 187 6.51 -20.37 14.89
N ALA A 188 6.59 -19.35 15.75
CA ALA A 188 7.24 -19.43 17.05
C ALA A 188 6.55 -20.45 17.96
N VAL A 189 5.21 -20.42 18.03
CA VAL A 189 4.42 -21.38 18.81
C VAL A 189 4.66 -22.81 18.31
N MET A 190 4.70 -23.01 16.99
CA MET A 190 4.97 -24.32 16.39
C MET A 190 6.38 -24.83 16.71
N VAL A 191 7.40 -23.97 16.62
CA VAL A 191 8.80 -24.31 16.94
C VAL A 191 8.97 -24.62 18.42
N ILE A 192 8.39 -23.82 19.32
CA ILE A 192 8.42 -24.06 20.78
C ILE A 192 7.76 -25.40 21.11
N SER A 193 6.58 -25.66 20.51
CA SER A 193 5.85 -26.91 20.71
C SER A 193 6.65 -28.12 20.20
N TYR A 194 7.35 -27.97 19.08
CA TYR A 194 8.25 -28.99 18.55
C TYR A 194 9.43 -29.29 19.48
N ILE A 195 10.14 -28.25 19.94
CA ILE A 195 11.28 -28.41 20.86
C ILE A 195 10.81 -29.11 22.14
N ARG A 196 9.66 -28.69 22.70
CA ARG A 196 9.09 -29.28 23.92
C ARG A 196 8.75 -30.77 23.75
N THR A 197 8.16 -31.13 22.61
CA THR A 197 7.79 -32.53 22.32
C THR A 197 9.03 -33.40 22.14
N ARG A 198 10.03 -32.91 21.41
CA ARG A 198 11.32 -33.60 21.23
C ARG A 198 12.08 -33.76 22.55
N TRP A 199 12.10 -32.72 23.39
CA TRP A 199 12.70 -32.79 24.72
C TRP A 199 12.06 -33.86 25.59
N ARG A 200 10.72 -33.96 25.60
CA ARG A 200 10.01 -35.01 26.35
C ARG A 200 10.41 -36.41 25.88
N LEU A 201 10.47 -36.63 24.57
CA LEU A 201 10.85 -37.93 24.00
C LEU A 201 12.32 -38.31 24.29
N CYS A 202 13.24 -37.34 24.33
CA CYS A 202 14.67 -37.62 24.56
C CYS A 202 15.06 -37.71 26.04
N CYS A 203 14.44 -36.92 26.92
CA CYS A 203 14.84 -36.83 28.32
C CYS A 203 14.01 -37.72 29.27
N PHE A 204 12.83 -38.15 28.85
CA PHE A 204 11.98 -39.07 29.60
C PHE A 204 11.55 -40.23 28.70
N PRO A 205 12.48 -41.11 28.30
CA PRO A 205 12.06 -42.40 27.76
C PRO A 205 11.18 -43.06 28.82
N ASN A 206 9.95 -43.44 28.45
CA ASN A 206 9.04 -44.11 29.36
C ASN A 206 9.69 -45.44 29.79
N ASN A 207 10.24 -45.49 31.01
CA ASN A 207 10.81 -46.71 31.60
C ASN A 207 9.75 -47.80 31.85
N ASP A 208 8.48 -47.52 31.60
CA ASP A 208 7.37 -48.46 31.76
C ASP A 208 7.32 -49.57 30.70
N GLU A 209 8.02 -49.44 29.55
CA GLU A 209 8.14 -50.56 28.59
C GLU A 209 9.28 -51.52 28.94
N ASP A 210 10.37 -51.07 29.56
CA ASP A 210 11.50 -51.95 29.94
C ASP A 210 11.14 -52.89 31.09
N SER A 211 10.24 -52.49 31.98
CA SER A 211 9.79 -53.35 33.09
C SER A 211 8.91 -54.53 32.63
N ARG A 212 8.25 -54.46 31.47
CA ARG A 212 7.51 -55.61 30.91
C ARG A 212 8.40 -56.62 30.19
N ILE A 213 9.52 -56.20 29.60
CA ILE A 213 10.44 -57.10 28.91
C ILE A 213 11.22 -57.95 29.92
N VAL A 214 11.56 -57.39 31.09
CA VAL A 214 12.18 -58.16 32.18
C VAL A 214 11.21 -59.18 32.80
N HIS A 215 9.90 -58.90 32.81
CA HIS A 215 8.92 -59.86 33.32
C HIS A 215 8.68 -61.05 32.37
N LEU A 216 8.70 -60.83 31.06
CA LEU A 216 8.53 -61.89 30.06
C LEU A 216 9.78 -62.80 29.91
N SER A 217 10.98 -62.30 30.22
CA SER A 217 12.20 -63.13 30.15
C SER A 217 12.37 -64.06 31.36
N ASN A 218 11.73 -63.75 32.50
CA ASN A 218 11.72 -64.61 33.68
C ASN A 218 10.63 -65.70 33.66
N GLU A 219 9.64 -65.60 32.78
CA GLU A 219 8.60 -66.64 32.61
C GLU A 219 9.02 -67.75 31.62
N PHE A 220 10.13 -67.56 30.89
CA PHE A 220 10.65 -68.51 29.90
C PHE A 220 11.91 -69.28 30.36
N ARG A 221 12.25 -69.23 31.65
CA ARG A 221 13.34 -70.00 32.26
C ARG A 221 12.80 -70.87 33.39
#